data_AF-A0A4Z1JRI0-F1
#
_entry.id   AF-A0A4Z1JRI0-F1
#
_cell.length_a   1.000
_cell.length_b   1.000
_cell.length_c   1.000
_cell.angle_alpha   90.00
_cell.angle_beta   90.00
_cell.angle_gamma   90.00
#
_symmetry.space_group_name_H-M   'P 1'
#
loop_
_entity.id
_entity.type
_entity.pdbx_description
1 polymer ?
#
loop_
_entity_poly.entity_id
_entity_poly.type
_entity_poly.pdbx_seq_one_letter_code
_entity_poly.pdbx_strand_id
1 'polypeptide(L)'
;MHNQLRDVTEDALNKSWRPLPAGRISEKQTANILYGVHPITAAISLWIGGFYPALLLLSACLWYNGFGGDSHPLLKNFLNGVGITCFLAGPLEIVLQHSVMTSNSKLIVWLAIILVTIATTSHVQDLRDIAGDKLSGRRTVPISIGDMEARVLAAMGSIALIYLACWFWDAGYGGAISPTTLSLALSKTLLLSRDQKSNDFVWKKLWYSWMLSLFFVPLFKGF
;
A
#
# COMPACT_ATOMS: atom_id res chain seq x y z
N MET A 1 -1.99 4.21 14.50
CA MET A 1 -2.71 4.52 15.76
C MET A 1 -4.19 4.19 15.66
N HIS A 2 -4.92 4.56 14.60
CA HIS A 2 -6.32 4.14 14.39
C HIS A 2 -6.59 2.64 14.60
N ASN A 3 -5.92 1.74 13.85
CA ASN A 3 -6.08 0.29 14.03
C ASN A 3 -5.77 -0.20 15.46
N GLN A 4 -4.88 0.46 16.20
CA GLN A 4 -4.56 0.04 17.56
C GLN A 4 -5.65 0.42 18.56
N LEU A 5 -6.43 1.49 18.31
CA LEU A 5 -7.58 1.86 19.14
C LEU A 5 -8.76 0.91 18.91
N ARG A 6 -8.95 0.43 17.69
CA ARG A 6 -10.07 -0.45 17.34
C ARG A 6 -9.82 -1.90 17.75
N ASP A 7 -8.58 -2.37 17.58
CA ASP A 7 -8.24 -3.78 17.68
C ASP A 7 -7.40 -4.07 18.96
N VAL A 8 -7.62 -3.34 20.06
CA VAL A 8 -6.84 -3.51 21.33
C VAL A 8 -6.87 -4.94 21.83
N THR A 9 -8.05 -5.57 21.81
CA THR A 9 -8.24 -6.95 22.30
C THR A 9 -7.56 -7.97 21.39
N GLU A 10 -7.64 -7.79 20.07
CA GLU A 10 -6.93 -8.61 19.07
C GLU A 10 -5.41 -8.47 19.27
N ASP A 11 -4.95 -7.23 19.42
CA ASP A 11 -3.55 -6.91 19.62
C ASP A 11 -3.03 -7.43 20.97
N ALA A 12 -3.84 -7.48 22.02
CA ALA A 12 -3.44 -8.07 23.29
C ALA A 12 -3.14 -9.57 23.17
N LEU A 13 -3.89 -10.29 22.35
CA LEU A 13 -3.68 -11.72 22.10
C LEU A 13 -2.48 -11.96 21.18
N ASN A 14 -2.39 -11.23 20.07
CA ASN A 14 -1.42 -11.53 19.00
C ASN A 14 -0.11 -10.74 19.12
N LYS A 15 -0.16 -9.53 19.69
CA LYS A 15 0.88 -8.50 19.62
C LYS A 15 0.95 -7.71 20.94
N SER A 16 0.97 -8.43 22.07
CA SER A 16 0.92 -7.88 23.44
C SER A 16 1.98 -6.82 23.73
N TRP A 17 3.08 -6.81 22.99
CA TRP A 17 4.14 -5.81 23.06
C TRP A 17 3.76 -4.42 22.52
N ARG A 18 2.63 -4.26 21.81
CA ARG A 18 2.16 -2.97 21.27
C ARG A 18 1.81 -1.99 22.40
N PRO A 19 1.93 -0.65 22.17
CA PRO A 19 1.80 0.34 23.24
C PRO A 19 0.49 0.30 24.04
N LEU A 20 -0.66 0.09 23.38
CA LEU A 20 -1.97 0.05 24.03
C LEU A 20 -2.15 -1.23 24.87
N PRO A 21 -2.01 -2.46 24.32
CA PRO A 21 -2.09 -3.68 25.13
C PRO A 21 -1.06 -3.77 26.26
N ALA A 22 0.14 -3.22 26.05
CA ALA A 22 1.19 -3.18 27.08
C ALA A 22 0.95 -2.11 28.15
N GLY A 23 -0.15 -1.34 28.07
CA GLY A 23 -0.47 -0.27 29.03
C GLY A 23 0.50 0.92 29.01
N ARG A 24 1.36 1.05 27.98
CA ARG A 24 2.36 2.13 27.86
C ARG A 24 1.73 3.48 27.52
N ILE A 25 0.51 3.46 26.98
CA ILE A 25 -0.29 4.62 26.65
C ILE A 25 -1.77 4.26 26.85
N SER A 26 -2.59 5.19 27.32
CA SER A 26 -4.03 4.98 27.42
C SER A 26 -4.73 5.17 26.06
N GLU A 27 -5.92 4.59 25.91
CA GLU A 27 -6.77 4.81 24.74
C GLU A 27 -7.09 6.30 24.55
N LYS A 28 -7.42 7.00 25.65
CA LYS A 28 -7.70 8.45 25.63
C LYS A 28 -6.49 9.25 25.14
N GLN A 29 -5.28 8.95 25.61
CA GLN A 29 -4.07 9.61 25.12
C GLN A 29 -3.83 9.33 23.63
N THR A 30 -4.03 8.07 23.21
CA THR A 30 -3.88 7.69 21.80
C THR A 30 -4.89 8.42 20.91
N ALA A 31 -6.16 8.51 21.34
CA ALA A 31 -7.20 9.26 20.65
C ALA A 31 -6.88 10.75 20.59
N ASN A 32 -6.42 11.35 21.68
CA ASN A 32 -6.03 12.77 21.70
C ASN A 32 -4.86 13.07 20.74
N ILE A 33 -3.82 12.22 20.73
CA ILE A 33 -2.71 12.34 19.77
C ILE A 33 -3.25 12.24 18.35
N LEU A 34 -4.12 11.26 18.10
CA LEU A 34 -4.69 11.05 16.78
C LEU A 34 -5.47 12.26 16.30
N TYR A 35 -6.43 12.74 17.09
CA TYR A 35 -7.24 13.92 16.77
C TYR A 35 -6.42 15.21 16.70
N GLY A 36 -5.28 15.29 17.39
CA GLY A 36 -4.35 16.41 17.27
C GLY A 36 -3.50 16.37 15.99
N VAL A 37 -3.01 15.19 15.60
CA VAL A 37 -2.13 15.04 14.42
C VAL A 37 -2.86 15.38 13.12
N HIS A 38 -4.14 15.01 12.96
CA HIS A 38 -4.90 15.28 11.73
C HIS A 38 -4.98 16.77 11.36
N PRO A 39 -5.48 17.67 12.23
CA PRO A 39 -5.52 19.11 11.93
C PRO A 39 -4.12 19.72 11.84
N ILE A 40 -3.13 19.24 12.60
CA ILE A 40 -1.74 19.70 12.47
C ILE A 40 -1.19 19.36 11.09
N THR A 41 -1.36 18.12 10.62
CA THR A 41 -0.95 17.71 9.27
C THR A 41 -1.66 18.55 8.21
N ALA A 42 -2.98 18.75 8.33
CA ALA A 42 -3.73 19.59 7.39
C ALA A 42 -3.24 21.04 7.37
N ALA A 43 -2.97 21.64 8.54
CA ALA A 43 -2.46 23.01 8.66
C ALA A 43 -1.05 23.15 8.05
N ILE A 44 -0.16 22.19 8.32
CA ILE A 44 1.18 22.18 7.71
C ILE A 44 1.06 22.07 6.20
N SER A 45 0.24 21.14 5.69
CA SER A 45 0.04 20.97 4.24
C SER A 45 -0.62 22.17 3.55
N LEU A 46 -1.45 22.94 4.27
CA LEU A 46 -1.95 24.24 3.76
C LEU A 46 -0.82 25.26 3.62
N TRP A 47 0.14 25.24 4.53
CA TRP A 47 1.22 26.23 4.57
C TRP A 47 2.33 25.93 3.56
N ILE A 48 2.74 24.66 3.41
CA ILE A 48 3.89 24.27 2.57
C ILE A 48 3.48 23.67 1.21
N GLY A 49 2.21 23.31 1.02
CA GLY A 49 1.70 22.60 -0.16
C GLY A 49 1.36 21.13 0.12
N GLY A 50 0.68 20.49 -0.83
CA GLY A 50 0.22 19.10 -0.68
C GLY A 50 -1.09 18.93 0.08
N PHE A 51 -1.88 20.01 0.26
CA PHE A 51 -3.12 19.98 1.02
C PHE A 51 -4.15 18.97 0.49
N TYR A 52 -4.40 18.93 -0.82
CA TYR A 52 -5.39 18.01 -1.39
C TYR A 52 -4.99 16.54 -1.26
N PRO A 53 -3.73 16.13 -1.58
CA PRO A 53 -3.25 14.79 -1.26
C PRO A 53 -3.34 14.44 0.23
N ALA A 54 -2.98 15.37 1.12
CA ALA A 54 -3.07 15.15 2.56
C ALA A 54 -4.51 14.92 3.01
N LEU A 55 -5.45 15.76 2.55
CA LEU A 55 -6.87 15.61 2.86
C LEU A 55 -7.41 14.26 2.37
N LEU A 56 -7.10 13.88 1.13
CA LEU A 56 -7.53 12.61 0.57
C LEU A 56 -6.92 11.41 1.32
N LEU A 57 -5.66 11.49 1.74
CA LEU A 57 -5.02 10.48 2.58
C LEU A 57 -5.72 10.33 3.94
N LEU A 58 -6.06 11.45 4.58
CA LEU A 58 -6.78 11.44 5.86
C LEU A 58 -8.19 10.83 5.69
N SER A 59 -8.92 11.21 4.63
CA SER A 59 -10.22 10.63 4.30
C SER A 59 -10.13 9.13 4.01
N ALA A 60 -9.12 8.69 3.24
CA ALA A 60 -8.89 7.27 2.96
C ALA A 60 -8.53 6.49 4.23
N CYS A 61 -7.73 7.08 5.13
CA CYS A 61 -7.44 6.50 6.44
C CYS A 61 -8.70 6.34 7.30
N LEU A 62 -9.55 7.37 7.35
CA LEU A 62 -10.83 7.31 8.07
C LEU A 62 -11.73 6.21 7.50
N TRP A 63 -11.80 6.07 6.18
CA TRP A 63 -12.58 5.01 5.56
C TRP A 63 -12.02 3.62 5.86
N TYR A 64 -10.70 3.47 5.72
CA TYR A 64 -10.00 2.21 5.96
C TYR A 64 -10.23 1.71 7.40
N ASN A 65 -10.03 2.59 8.39
CA ASN A 65 -10.04 2.19 9.80
C ASN A 65 -11.42 2.35 10.46
N GLY A 66 -12.14 3.42 10.14
CA GLY A 66 -13.37 3.85 10.83
C GLY A 66 -14.66 3.33 10.19
N PHE A 67 -14.70 3.13 8.87
CA PHE A 67 -15.89 2.62 8.17
C PHE A 67 -15.72 1.18 7.67
N GLY A 68 -14.77 0.43 8.24
CA GLY A 68 -14.57 -1.00 7.95
C GLY A 68 -13.99 -1.30 6.56
N GLY A 69 -13.39 -0.31 5.89
CA GLY A 69 -12.79 -0.50 4.57
C GLY A 69 -11.67 -1.56 4.55
N ASP A 70 -10.99 -1.76 5.67
CA ASP A 70 -9.96 -2.77 5.86
C ASP A 70 -10.46 -4.23 5.82
N SER A 71 -11.76 -4.43 5.99
CA SER A 71 -12.39 -5.75 6.06
C SER A 71 -13.01 -6.21 4.73
N HIS A 72 -13.05 -5.32 3.73
CA HIS A 72 -13.59 -5.60 2.40
C HIS A 72 -12.47 -5.82 1.38
N PRO A 73 -12.50 -6.89 0.55
CA PRO A 73 -11.32 -7.39 -0.16
C PRO A 73 -10.80 -6.40 -1.20
N LEU A 74 -11.70 -5.78 -1.97
CA LEU A 74 -11.32 -4.81 -3.00
C LEU A 74 -11.06 -3.42 -2.41
N LEU A 75 -11.85 -3.03 -1.41
CA LEU A 75 -11.82 -1.67 -0.88
C LEU A 75 -10.56 -1.45 -0.05
N LYS A 76 -10.13 -2.46 0.73
CA LYS A 76 -8.87 -2.44 1.48
C LYS A 76 -7.68 -2.13 0.55
N ASN A 77 -7.56 -2.86 -0.55
CA ASN A 77 -6.45 -2.71 -1.48
C ASN A 77 -6.53 -1.41 -2.28
N PHE A 78 -7.74 -1.00 -2.70
CA PHE A 78 -7.96 0.30 -3.33
C PHE A 78 -7.56 1.46 -2.42
N LEU A 79 -8.00 1.46 -1.16
CA LEU A 79 -7.66 2.49 -0.18
C LEU A 79 -6.15 2.51 0.14
N ASN A 80 -5.47 1.36 0.16
CA ASN A 80 -4.01 1.31 0.25
C ASN A 80 -3.34 1.99 -0.97
N GLY A 81 -3.86 1.71 -2.18
CA GLY A 81 -3.39 2.36 -3.41
C GLY A 81 -3.57 3.87 -3.37
N VAL A 82 -4.75 4.35 -3.00
CA VAL A 82 -5.04 5.78 -2.81
C VAL A 82 -4.08 6.38 -1.77
N GLY A 83 -3.95 5.74 -0.60
CA GLY A 83 -3.13 6.25 0.49
C GLY A 83 -1.67 6.41 0.11
N ILE A 84 -1.04 5.39 -0.49
CA ILE A 84 0.36 5.47 -0.92
C ILE A 84 0.52 6.50 -2.05
N THR A 85 -0.42 6.57 -2.99
CA THR A 85 -0.35 7.55 -4.09
C THR A 85 -0.45 8.97 -3.57
N CYS A 86 -1.32 9.24 -2.58
CA CYS A 86 -1.39 10.53 -1.90
C CYS A 86 -0.09 10.86 -1.14
N PHE A 87 0.49 9.85 -0.47
CA PHE A 87 1.77 9.99 0.24
C PHE A 87 2.92 10.34 -0.70
N LEU A 88 2.87 9.92 -1.97
CA LEU A 88 3.83 10.30 -3.02
C LEU A 88 3.50 11.68 -3.62
N ALA A 89 2.22 11.96 -3.87
CA ALA A 89 1.78 13.20 -4.51
C ALA A 89 2.03 14.44 -3.63
N GLY A 90 1.82 14.36 -2.32
CA GLY A 90 1.99 15.50 -1.41
C GLY A 90 3.40 16.13 -1.46
N PRO A 91 4.47 15.37 -1.18
CA PRO A 91 5.85 15.86 -1.31
C PRO A 91 6.19 16.34 -2.72
N LEU A 92 5.64 15.69 -3.75
CA LEU A 92 5.86 16.08 -5.14
C LEU A 92 5.26 17.46 -5.45
N GLU A 93 4.06 17.76 -4.96
CA GLU A 93 3.45 19.11 -5.08
C GLU A 93 4.30 20.19 -4.40
N ILE A 94 4.88 19.87 -3.23
CA ILE A 94 5.78 20.79 -2.51
C ILE A 94 7.03 21.05 -3.36
N VAL A 95 7.69 20.03 -3.91
CA VAL A 95 8.89 20.22 -4.73
C VAL A 95 8.59 20.97 -6.03
N LEU A 96 7.46 20.67 -6.66
CA LEU A 96 7.04 21.28 -7.92
C LEU A 96 6.47 22.69 -7.75
N GLN A 97 6.11 23.10 -6.53
CA GLN A 97 5.46 24.38 -6.21
C GLN A 97 4.14 24.60 -6.97
N HIS A 98 3.48 23.51 -7.37
CA HIS A 98 2.16 23.53 -8.01
C HIS A 98 1.44 22.20 -7.78
N SER A 99 0.11 22.19 -7.93
CA SER A 99 -0.66 20.96 -7.76
C SER A 99 -0.42 19.97 -8.92
N VAL A 100 -0.16 18.72 -8.57
CA VAL A 100 0.02 17.63 -9.53
C VAL A 100 -1.29 17.41 -10.30
N MET A 101 -2.44 17.62 -9.64
CA MET A 101 -3.77 17.42 -10.21
C MET A 101 -4.12 18.41 -11.32
N THR A 102 -3.56 19.62 -11.31
CA THR A 102 -3.92 20.67 -12.27
C THR A 102 -2.90 20.83 -13.39
N SER A 103 -1.64 20.48 -13.15
CA SER A 103 -0.54 21.00 -13.97
C SER A 103 0.22 19.96 -14.80
N ASN A 104 0.12 18.67 -14.48
CA ASN A 104 0.94 17.65 -15.17
C ASN A 104 0.17 16.35 -15.41
N SER A 105 -0.44 16.25 -16.60
CA SER A 105 -1.18 15.06 -17.03
C SER A 105 -0.33 13.79 -17.01
N LYS A 106 0.97 13.87 -17.31
CA LYS A 106 1.86 12.70 -17.28
C LYS A 106 2.09 12.19 -15.85
N LEU A 107 2.27 13.09 -14.88
CA LEU A 107 2.43 12.70 -13.47
C LEU A 107 1.14 12.09 -12.91
N ILE A 108 -0.04 12.63 -13.26
CA ILE A 108 -1.32 12.06 -12.85
C ILE A 108 -1.47 10.63 -13.37
N VAL A 109 -1.17 10.40 -14.66
CA VAL A 109 -1.24 9.05 -15.24
C VAL A 109 -0.24 8.11 -14.57
N TRP A 110 0.97 8.58 -14.25
CA TRP A 110 1.94 7.76 -13.51
C TRP A 110 1.45 7.40 -12.11
N LEU A 111 0.92 8.37 -11.36
CA LEU A 111 0.34 8.14 -10.05
C LEU A 111 -0.85 7.18 -10.12
N ALA A 112 -1.67 7.24 -11.18
CA ALA A 112 -2.74 6.28 -11.41
C ALA A 112 -2.20 4.87 -11.70
N ILE A 113 -1.12 4.73 -12.45
CA ILE A 113 -0.44 3.44 -12.66
C ILE A 113 0.06 2.87 -11.32
N ILE A 114 0.69 3.69 -10.46
CA ILE A 114 1.12 3.27 -9.12
C ILE A 114 -0.07 2.87 -8.24
N LEU A 115 -1.17 3.64 -8.26
CA LEU A 115 -2.40 3.30 -7.53
C LEU A 115 -2.91 1.92 -7.96
N VAL A 116 -3.06 1.69 -9.27
CA VAL A 116 -3.51 0.40 -9.82
C VAL A 116 -2.53 -0.70 -9.44
N THR A 117 -1.22 -0.43 -9.48
CA THR A 117 -0.18 -1.39 -9.11
C THR A 117 -0.36 -1.88 -7.68
N ILE A 118 -0.57 -0.95 -6.76
CA ILE A 118 -0.76 -1.27 -5.34
C ILE A 118 -2.12 -1.95 -5.15
N ALA A 119 -3.20 -1.38 -5.69
CA ALA A 119 -4.56 -1.88 -5.50
C ALA A 119 -4.76 -3.31 -6.02
N THR A 120 -3.97 -3.75 -6.99
CA THR A 120 -4.06 -5.10 -7.58
C THR A 120 -3.05 -6.10 -7.02
N THR A 121 -2.03 -5.65 -6.28
CA THR A 121 -0.96 -6.53 -5.79
C THR A 121 -0.71 -6.47 -4.28
N SER A 122 -1.20 -5.45 -3.57
CA SER A 122 -0.95 -5.31 -2.12
C SER A 122 -1.63 -6.39 -1.28
N HIS A 123 -2.58 -7.13 -1.85
CA HIS A 123 -3.24 -8.25 -1.17
C HIS A 123 -2.29 -9.41 -0.90
N VAL A 124 -1.08 -9.40 -1.47
CA VAL A 124 0.02 -10.30 -1.07
C VAL A 124 0.28 -10.24 0.42
N GLN A 125 0.06 -9.10 1.07
CA GLN A 125 0.20 -8.97 2.52
C GLN A 125 -0.75 -9.89 3.29
N ASP A 126 -1.95 -10.11 2.75
CA ASP A 126 -3.05 -10.84 3.38
C ASP A 126 -2.77 -12.36 3.41
N LEU A 127 -1.89 -12.86 2.52
CA LEU A 127 -1.50 -14.28 2.46
C LEU A 127 -0.87 -14.78 3.75
N ARG A 128 -0.31 -13.87 4.56
CA ARG A 128 0.32 -14.16 5.86
C ARG A 128 -0.69 -14.16 6.99
N ASP A 129 -1.79 -13.46 6.80
CA ASP A 129 -2.75 -13.15 7.85
C ASP A 129 -4.08 -13.91 7.62
N ILE A 130 -4.15 -14.83 6.64
CA ILE A 130 -5.37 -15.60 6.30
C ILE A 130 -6.06 -16.22 7.53
N ALA A 131 -5.29 -16.91 8.39
CA ALA A 131 -5.86 -17.57 9.56
C ALA A 131 -6.42 -16.55 10.57
N GLY A 132 -5.70 -15.46 10.82
CA GLY A 132 -6.14 -14.37 11.70
C GLY A 132 -7.36 -13.63 11.14
N ASP A 133 -7.34 -13.30 9.85
CA ASP A 133 -8.43 -12.62 9.16
C ASP A 133 -9.71 -13.47 9.17
N LYS A 134 -9.62 -14.79 9.01
CA LYS A 134 -10.77 -15.71 9.16
C LYS A 134 -11.35 -15.67 10.58
N LEU A 135 -10.51 -15.70 11.61
CA LEU A 135 -10.96 -15.63 13.01
C LEU A 135 -11.62 -14.28 13.35
N SER A 136 -11.10 -13.19 12.78
CA SER A 136 -11.66 -11.84 12.94
C SER A 136 -12.86 -11.57 12.02
N GLY A 137 -13.29 -12.55 11.21
CA GLY A 137 -14.43 -12.40 10.28
C GLY A 137 -14.16 -11.46 9.10
N ARG A 138 -12.91 -11.07 8.84
CA ARG A 138 -12.53 -10.20 7.72
C ARG A 138 -12.61 -10.97 6.40
N ARG A 139 -13.08 -10.31 5.34
CA ARG A 139 -13.08 -10.85 3.98
C ARG A 139 -11.94 -10.22 3.18
N THR A 140 -10.76 -10.82 3.24
CA THR A 140 -9.62 -10.41 2.40
C THR A 140 -9.62 -11.14 1.06
N VAL A 141 -8.80 -10.69 0.10
CA VAL A 141 -8.73 -11.29 -1.25
C VAL A 141 -8.47 -12.80 -1.20
N PRO A 142 -7.44 -13.34 -0.49
CA PRO A 142 -7.22 -14.78 -0.43
C PRO A 142 -8.34 -15.57 0.25
N ILE A 143 -9.15 -14.93 1.11
CA ILE A 143 -10.35 -15.55 1.68
C ILE A 143 -11.51 -15.55 0.67
N SER A 144 -11.59 -14.52 -0.17
CA SER A 144 -12.72 -14.29 -1.07
C SER A 144 -12.62 -15.06 -2.38
N ILE A 145 -11.44 -15.12 -2.99
CA ILE A 145 -11.22 -15.80 -4.28
C ILE A 145 -10.41 -17.10 -4.16
N GLY A 146 -9.85 -17.37 -2.98
CA GLY A 146 -8.96 -18.51 -2.73
C GLY A 146 -7.48 -18.12 -2.67
N ASP A 147 -6.69 -18.90 -1.92
CA ASP A 147 -5.26 -18.65 -1.69
C ASP A 147 -4.45 -18.76 -2.99
N MET A 148 -4.71 -19.79 -3.81
CA MET A 148 -3.97 -20.00 -5.05
C MET A 148 -4.31 -18.92 -6.10
N GLU A 149 -5.59 -18.61 -6.23
CA GLU A 149 -6.12 -17.60 -7.14
C GLU A 149 -5.59 -16.21 -6.78
N ALA A 150 -5.51 -15.88 -5.49
CA ALA A 150 -4.90 -14.65 -5.01
C ALA A 150 -3.39 -14.58 -5.33
N ARG A 151 -2.66 -15.69 -5.21
CA ARG A 151 -1.23 -15.77 -5.59
C ARG A 151 -1.02 -15.60 -7.09
N VAL A 152 -1.83 -16.28 -7.90
CA VAL A 152 -1.79 -16.17 -9.37
C VAL A 152 -2.15 -14.74 -9.79
N LEU A 153 -3.17 -14.13 -9.19
CA LEU A 153 -3.53 -12.74 -9.44
C LEU A 153 -2.37 -11.78 -9.14
N ALA A 154 -1.69 -11.95 -8.00
CA ALA A 154 -0.54 -11.13 -7.65
C ALA A 154 0.63 -11.31 -8.63
N ALA A 155 0.94 -12.54 -9.04
CA ALA A 155 2.01 -12.85 -9.98
C ALA A 155 1.72 -12.31 -11.40
N MET A 156 0.49 -12.48 -11.89
CA MET A 156 0.08 -11.92 -13.18
C MET A 156 0.06 -10.39 -13.14
N GLY A 157 -0.46 -9.82 -12.05
CA GLY A 157 -0.46 -8.38 -11.82
C GLY A 157 0.96 -7.82 -11.85
N SER A 158 1.89 -8.42 -11.09
CA SER A 158 3.27 -7.91 -11.02
C SER A 158 3.99 -7.96 -12.37
N ILE A 159 3.68 -8.93 -13.23
CA ILE A 159 4.21 -9.00 -14.60
C ILE A 159 3.55 -7.94 -15.49
N ALA A 160 2.22 -7.88 -15.54
CA ALA A 160 1.48 -6.94 -16.38
C ALA A 160 1.84 -5.47 -16.11
N LEU A 161 2.05 -5.14 -14.83
CA LEU A 161 2.37 -3.78 -14.39
C LEU A 161 3.79 -3.34 -14.75
N ILE A 162 4.72 -4.29 -14.93
CA ILE A 162 6.05 -3.99 -15.50
C ILE A 162 5.88 -3.53 -16.95
N TYR A 163 5.15 -4.30 -17.76
CA TYR A 163 4.90 -3.95 -19.16
C TYR A 163 4.24 -2.57 -19.27
N LEU A 164 3.22 -2.31 -18.44
CA LEU A 164 2.54 -1.02 -18.41
C LEU A 164 3.50 0.12 -18.03
N ALA A 165 4.35 -0.06 -17.00
CA ALA A 165 5.31 0.95 -16.58
C ALA A 165 6.37 1.22 -17.65
N CYS A 166 6.95 0.18 -18.25
CA CYS A 166 7.95 0.32 -19.31
C CYS A 166 7.36 0.98 -20.57
N TRP A 167 6.15 0.56 -20.99
CA TRP A 167 5.44 1.19 -22.10
C TRP A 167 5.15 2.66 -21.84
N PHE A 168 4.63 3.00 -20.65
CA PHE A 168 4.28 4.38 -20.31
C PHE A 168 5.50 5.32 -20.28
N TRP A 169 6.65 4.81 -19.83
CA TRP A 169 7.89 5.58 -19.77
C TRP A 169 8.73 5.52 -21.04
N ASP A 170 8.33 4.73 -22.03
CA ASP A 170 9.14 4.44 -23.22
C ASP A 170 10.55 3.98 -22.82
N ALA A 171 10.58 3.04 -21.86
CA ALA A 171 11.83 2.54 -21.29
C ALA A 171 12.38 1.40 -22.15
N GLY A 172 13.66 1.49 -22.50
CA GLY A 172 14.39 0.40 -23.17
C GLY A 172 14.52 -0.85 -22.29
N TYR A 173 15.08 -1.93 -22.85
CA TYR A 173 15.19 -3.21 -22.16
C TYR A 173 15.88 -3.13 -20.79
N GLY A 174 16.82 -2.20 -20.61
CA GLY A 174 17.51 -1.96 -19.33
C GLY A 174 16.57 -1.64 -18.17
N GLY A 175 15.51 -0.86 -18.42
CA GLY A 175 14.52 -0.50 -17.39
C GLY A 175 13.67 -1.67 -16.91
N ALA A 176 13.53 -2.72 -17.74
CA ALA A 176 12.74 -3.90 -17.41
C ALA A 176 13.52 -4.98 -16.64
N ILE A 177 14.87 -4.92 -16.62
CA ILE A 177 15.70 -6.00 -16.03
C ILE A 177 15.43 -6.19 -14.54
N SER A 178 15.54 -5.11 -13.75
CA SER A 178 15.39 -5.22 -12.29
C SER A 178 13.96 -5.55 -11.86
N PRO A 179 12.90 -4.91 -12.41
CA PRO A 179 11.53 -5.27 -12.06
C PRO A 179 11.17 -6.69 -12.49
N THR A 180 11.61 -7.13 -13.67
CA THR A 180 11.34 -8.50 -14.14
C THR A 180 12.00 -9.54 -13.25
N THR A 181 13.27 -9.34 -12.89
CA THR A 181 14.00 -10.28 -12.02
C THR A 181 13.30 -10.42 -10.66
N LEU A 182 12.88 -9.29 -10.07
CA LEU A 182 12.20 -9.29 -8.78
C LEU A 182 10.78 -9.87 -8.87
N SER A 183 10.05 -9.60 -9.96
CA SER A 183 8.72 -10.17 -10.22
C SER A 183 8.77 -11.68 -10.45
N LEU A 184 9.80 -12.19 -11.14
CA LEU A 184 10.03 -13.63 -11.29
C LEU A 184 10.35 -14.30 -9.95
N ALA A 185 11.21 -13.69 -9.13
CA ALA A 185 11.51 -14.19 -7.79
C ALA A 185 10.24 -14.21 -6.91
N LEU A 186 9.47 -13.11 -6.92
CA LEU A 186 8.19 -12.99 -6.21
C LEU A 186 7.20 -14.07 -6.67
N SER A 187 6.99 -14.21 -7.98
CA SER A 187 6.05 -15.16 -8.57
C SER A 187 6.46 -16.61 -8.28
N LYS A 188 7.74 -16.92 -8.41
CA LYS A 188 8.29 -18.23 -8.07
C LYS A 188 8.03 -18.58 -6.61
N THR A 189 8.35 -17.67 -5.68
CA THR A 189 8.12 -17.92 -4.25
C THR A 189 6.63 -18.03 -3.93
N LEU A 190 5.79 -17.15 -4.48
CA LEU A 190 4.34 -17.20 -4.27
C LEU A 190 3.72 -18.52 -4.71
N LEU A 191 4.13 -19.05 -5.87
CA LEU A 191 3.51 -20.23 -6.48
C LEU A 191 4.09 -21.55 -5.97
N LEU A 192 5.39 -21.59 -5.64
CA LEU A 192 6.08 -22.83 -5.22
C LEU A 192 6.15 -23.00 -3.70
N SER A 193 6.13 -21.91 -2.92
CA SER A 193 6.30 -21.96 -1.47
C SER A 193 5.07 -21.36 -0.77
N ARG A 194 4.36 -22.19 0.01
CA ARG A 194 3.07 -21.82 0.64
C ARG A 194 3.13 -21.73 2.16
N ASP A 195 4.33 -21.78 2.73
CA ASP A 195 4.52 -21.66 4.17
C ASP A 195 4.54 -20.19 4.63
N GLN A 196 4.32 -19.99 5.93
CA GLN A 196 4.23 -18.66 6.53
C GLN A 196 5.52 -17.84 6.38
N LYS A 197 6.69 -18.48 6.48
CA LYS A 197 7.99 -17.79 6.38
C LYS A 197 8.19 -17.25 4.96
N SER A 198 7.83 -18.03 3.95
CA SER A 198 7.85 -17.61 2.55
C SER A 198 6.89 -16.45 2.30
N ASN A 199 5.65 -16.51 2.80
CA ASN A 199 4.70 -15.41 2.65
C ASN A 199 5.23 -14.12 3.32
N ASP A 200 5.81 -14.24 4.52
CA ASP A 200 6.48 -13.14 5.23
C ASP A 200 7.62 -12.53 4.43
N PHE A 201 8.48 -13.36 3.84
CA PHE A 201 9.59 -12.92 3.02
C PHE A 201 9.10 -12.20 1.75
N VAL A 202 8.10 -12.75 1.06
CA VAL A 202 7.53 -12.13 -0.14
C VAL A 202 7.01 -10.74 0.17
N TRP A 203 6.15 -10.60 1.19
CA TRP A 203 5.57 -9.29 1.53
C TRP A 203 6.62 -8.30 2.03
N LYS A 204 7.42 -8.69 3.04
CA LYS A 204 8.32 -7.76 3.74
C LYS A 204 9.57 -7.40 2.92
N LYS A 205 9.91 -8.17 1.88
CA LYS A 205 11.12 -7.97 1.08
C LYS A 205 10.81 -7.90 -0.41
N LEU A 206 10.38 -9.00 -1.02
CA LEU A 206 10.30 -9.08 -2.49
C LEU A 206 9.29 -8.09 -3.09
N TRP A 207 8.09 -7.99 -2.52
CA TRP A 207 7.04 -7.11 -3.03
C TRP A 207 7.45 -5.63 -2.93
N TYR A 208 8.01 -5.20 -1.80
CA TYR A 208 8.52 -3.84 -1.66
C TYR A 208 9.72 -3.56 -2.57
N SER A 209 10.67 -4.48 -2.71
CA SER A 209 11.79 -4.33 -3.64
C SER A 209 11.31 -4.24 -5.09
N TRP A 210 10.35 -5.08 -5.47
CA TRP A 210 9.74 -5.04 -6.80
C TRP A 210 9.01 -3.72 -7.04
N MET A 211 8.17 -3.28 -6.10
CA MET A 211 7.49 -1.99 -6.18
C MET A 211 8.48 -0.83 -6.31
N LEU A 212 9.54 -0.83 -5.51
CA LEU A 212 10.61 0.16 -5.57
C LEU A 212 11.33 0.16 -6.92
N SER A 213 11.56 -1.02 -7.52
CA SER A 213 12.20 -1.14 -8.82
C SER A 213 11.41 -0.44 -9.95
N LEU A 214 10.07 -0.40 -9.86
CA LEU A 214 9.22 0.31 -10.81
C LEU A 214 9.47 1.83 -10.81
N PHE A 215 9.87 2.41 -9.68
CA PHE A 215 10.21 3.84 -9.59
C PHE A 215 11.52 4.19 -10.31
N PHE A 216 12.36 3.21 -10.64
CA PHE A 216 13.59 3.42 -11.41
C PHE A 216 13.41 3.28 -12.92
N VAL A 217 12.30 2.71 -13.39
CA VAL A 217 11.96 2.58 -14.82
C VAL A 217 12.06 3.92 -15.59
N PRO A 218 11.58 5.06 -15.07
CA PRO A 218 11.68 6.35 -15.77
C PRO A 218 13.11 6.78 -16.11
N LEU A 219 14.13 6.28 -15.39
CA LEU A 219 15.54 6.62 -15.63
C LEU A 219 16.09 6.02 -16.93
N PHE A 220 15.39 5.04 -17.51
CA PHE A 220 15.78 4.33 -18.73
C PHE A 220 14.97 4.77 -19.95
N LYS A 221 14.30 5.93 -19.87
CA LYS A 221 13.56 6.52 -20.99
C LYS A 221 14.52 6.91 -22.12
N GLY A 222 14.23 6.49 -23.35
CA GLY A 222 14.93 6.96 -24.55
C GLY A 222 16.35 6.44 -24.76
N PHE A 223 16.67 5.25 -24.22
CA PHE A 223 17.85 4.46 -24.62
C PHE A 223 17.44 3.37 -25.62
#